data_AF-A0A963FW35-F1
#
_entry.id   AF-A0A963FW35-F1
#
_cell.length_a   1.000
_cell.length_b   1.000
_cell.length_c   1.000
_cell.angle_alpha   90.00
_cell.angle_beta   90.00
_cell.angle_gamma   90.00
#
_symmetry.space_group_name_H-M   'P 1'
#
loop_
_entity.id
_entity.type
_entity.pdbx_description
1 polymer ?
#
loop_
_entity_poly.entity_id
_entity_poly.type
_entity_poly.pdbx_seq_one_letter_code
_entity_poly.pdbx_strand_id
1 'polypeptide(L)'
;MTTNNPDNDPPMPEDNRLGFDEAVQYVVQRNAAAFAVHPVFEEEDDEAPSGARVFVLASDGKGGFFMRFVAGRFFSGAHAADDVIDAGGIPERVRELRFLPTRYEDGWFTDQIQVLIGKLMSASGAAAPHMPDYENAPQKHAAAEVVFPMTFISGAKKH
;
A
#
# COMPACT_ATOMS: atom_id res chain seq x y z
N MET A 1 18.66 39.21 25.13
CA MET A 1 18.23 37.80 25.31
C MET A 1 17.24 37.51 24.21
N THR A 2 17.42 36.34 23.59
CA THR A 2 17.06 35.95 22.22
C THR A 2 15.58 36.12 21.85
N THR A 3 15.35 36.77 20.71
CA THR A 3 14.12 36.76 19.93
C THR A 3 13.95 35.40 19.27
N ASN A 4 12.97 34.61 19.70
CA ASN A 4 12.56 33.40 18.97
C ASN A 4 11.83 33.85 17.70
N ASN A 5 12.48 33.65 16.56
CA ASN A 5 11.91 33.91 15.25
C ASN A 5 11.04 32.69 14.87
N PRO A 6 9.72 32.83 14.67
CA PRO A 6 8.82 31.71 14.33
C PRO A 6 9.02 31.19 12.90
N ASP A 7 9.91 31.78 12.10
CA ASP A 7 10.16 31.39 10.70
C ASP A 7 11.16 30.21 10.54
N ASN A 8 11.54 29.53 11.62
CA ASN A 8 12.53 28.44 11.59
C ASN A 8 11.93 27.04 11.82
N ASP A 9 10.60 26.91 11.82
CA ASP A 9 10.01 25.59 11.71
C ASP A 9 10.26 25.05 10.30
N PRO A 10 10.99 23.93 10.14
CA PRO A 10 11.10 23.30 8.83
C PRO A 10 9.68 23.03 8.31
N PRO A 11 9.38 23.30 7.03
CA PRO A 11 8.07 22.98 6.49
C PRO A 11 7.78 21.52 6.80
N MET A 12 6.66 21.26 7.46
CA MET A 12 6.22 19.88 7.64
C MET A 12 6.21 19.22 6.26
N PRO A 13 6.74 17.99 6.11
CA PRO A 13 6.74 17.32 4.83
C PRO A 13 5.31 17.32 4.29
N GLU A 14 5.12 17.88 3.10
CA GLU A 14 3.81 17.93 2.46
C GLU A 14 3.26 16.50 2.34
N ASP A 15 2.13 16.23 2.98
CA ASP A 15 1.44 14.94 2.84
C ASP A 15 0.85 14.86 1.43
N ASN A 16 1.67 14.39 0.48
CA ASN A 16 1.31 14.23 -0.93
C ASN A 16 0.31 13.09 -1.19
N ARG A 17 -0.30 12.54 -0.14
CA ARG A 17 -1.34 11.52 -0.25
C ARG A 17 -2.69 12.15 -0.58
N LEU A 18 -3.41 11.47 -1.44
CA LEU A 18 -4.74 11.80 -1.91
C LEU A 18 -5.78 11.02 -1.09
N GLY A 19 -6.94 11.63 -0.83
CA GLY A 19 -8.13 10.86 -0.45
C GLY A 19 -8.58 9.94 -1.59
N PHE A 20 -9.46 8.96 -1.32
CA PHE A 20 -9.88 8.01 -2.35
C PHE A 20 -10.48 8.67 -3.59
N ASP A 21 -11.40 9.62 -3.43
CA ASP A 21 -12.03 10.30 -4.57
C ASP A 21 -11.01 11.11 -5.39
N GLU A 22 -10.09 11.79 -4.72
CA GLU A 22 -8.98 12.52 -5.35
C GLU A 22 -8.04 11.57 -6.10
N ALA A 23 -7.76 10.40 -5.52
CA ALA A 23 -6.93 9.36 -6.14
C ALA A 23 -7.60 8.79 -7.39
N VAL A 24 -8.90 8.50 -7.33
CA VAL A 24 -9.69 8.04 -8.50
C VAL A 24 -9.66 9.09 -9.60
N GLN A 25 -9.93 10.36 -9.28
CA GLN A 25 -9.86 11.45 -10.25
C GLN A 25 -8.46 11.56 -10.89
N TYR A 26 -7.41 11.52 -10.07
CA TYR A 26 -6.03 11.51 -10.54
C TYR A 26 -5.76 10.35 -11.51
N VAL A 27 -6.13 9.14 -11.12
CA VAL A 27 -5.93 7.90 -11.87
C VAL A 27 -6.61 7.97 -13.23
N VAL A 28 -7.89 8.35 -13.27
CA VAL A 28 -8.68 8.40 -14.51
C VAL A 28 -8.21 9.53 -15.43
N GLN A 29 -8.00 10.74 -14.89
CA GLN A 29 -7.64 11.91 -15.70
C GLN A 29 -6.24 11.81 -16.30
N ARG A 30 -5.29 11.21 -15.56
CA ARG A 30 -3.89 11.14 -15.98
C ARG A 30 -3.50 9.79 -16.58
N ASN A 31 -4.44 8.86 -16.67
CA ASN A 31 -4.19 7.48 -17.06
C ASN A 31 -3.03 6.87 -16.24
N ALA A 32 -3.11 7.03 -14.92
CA ALA A 32 -2.02 6.79 -13.96
C ALA A 32 -2.43 5.76 -12.89
N ALA A 33 -1.66 5.70 -11.80
CA ALA A 33 -1.93 4.84 -10.67
C ALA A 33 -1.71 5.55 -9.33
N ALA A 34 -2.35 5.06 -8.27
CA ALA A 34 -2.13 5.51 -6.90
C ALA A 34 -2.24 4.30 -5.95
N PHE A 35 -1.47 4.27 -4.87
CA PHE A 35 -1.45 3.11 -3.97
C PHE A 35 -1.53 3.47 -2.49
N ALA A 36 -2.05 2.54 -1.70
CA ALA A 36 -2.03 2.57 -0.25
C ALA A 36 -1.45 1.25 0.29
N VAL A 37 -0.75 1.33 1.41
CA VAL A 37 -0.20 0.16 2.11
C VAL A 37 -0.71 0.16 3.54
N HIS A 38 -1.22 -0.98 3.98
CA HIS A 38 -1.62 -1.21 5.36
C HIS A 38 -0.79 -2.36 5.94
N PRO A 39 0.04 -2.12 6.98
CA PRO A 39 0.79 -3.19 7.64
C PRO A 39 -0.14 -4.19 8.33
N VAL A 40 0.29 -5.44 8.41
CA VAL A 40 -0.38 -6.52 9.12
C VAL A 40 0.52 -6.93 10.29
N PHE A 41 -0.05 -6.97 11.49
CA PHE A 41 0.59 -7.41 12.72
C PHE A 41 0.01 -8.78 13.11
N GLU A 42 0.84 -9.67 13.64
CA GLU A 42 0.39 -10.97 14.18
C GLU A 42 0.13 -10.83 15.68
N GLU A 43 -0.88 -11.53 16.19
CA GLU A 43 -1.37 -11.37 17.57
C GLU A 43 -0.32 -11.68 18.66
N GLU A 44 0.78 -12.35 18.31
CA GLU A 44 1.88 -12.69 19.22
C GLU A 44 3.04 -11.68 19.19
N ASP A 45 3.10 -10.81 18.17
CA ASP A 45 4.19 -9.84 17.97
C ASP A 45 3.63 -8.51 17.40
N ASP A 46 3.29 -7.61 18.32
CA ASP A 46 2.87 -6.24 18.00
C ASP A 46 4.06 -5.30 17.76
N GLU A 47 5.31 -5.79 17.88
CA GLU A 47 6.51 -4.96 17.82
C GLU A 47 6.95 -4.73 16.35
N ALA A 48 6.70 -5.69 15.46
CA ALA A 48 7.00 -5.57 14.04
C ALA A 48 5.89 -6.15 13.14
N PRO A 49 5.56 -5.49 12.00
CA PRO A 49 4.56 -6.01 11.09
C PRO A 49 5.09 -7.27 10.37
N SER A 50 4.28 -8.32 10.33
CA SER A 50 4.60 -9.60 9.68
C SER A 50 4.38 -9.58 8.16
N GLY A 51 3.57 -8.62 7.69
CA GLY A 51 3.22 -8.49 6.28
C GLY A 51 2.53 -7.17 5.95
N ALA A 52 1.97 -7.12 4.74
CA ALA A 52 1.26 -5.94 4.27
C ALA A 52 0.06 -6.29 3.39
N ARG A 53 -0.86 -5.34 3.31
CA ARG A 53 -1.93 -5.25 2.33
C ARG A 53 -1.67 -4.03 1.46
N VAL A 54 -1.58 -4.24 0.16
CA VAL A 54 -1.31 -3.23 -0.85
C VAL A 54 -2.56 -3.06 -1.70
N PHE A 55 -3.02 -1.83 -1.84
CA PHE A 55 -4.17 -1.45 -2.64
C PHE A 55 -3.67 -0.51 -3.72
N VAL A 56 -3.83 -0.87 -5.00
CA VAL A 56 -3.40 -0.04 -6.14
C VAL A 56 -4.60 0.30 -6.98
N LEU A 57 -4.97 1.57 -7.02
CA LEU A 57 -5.92 2.12 -7.99
C LEU A 57 -5.18 2.39 -9.30
N ALA A 58 -5.71 1.90 -10.41
CA ALA A 58 -5.13 2.09 -11.73
C ALA A 58 -6.20 2.33 -12.79
N SER A 59 -5.85 3.11 -13.80
CA SER A 59 -6.73 3.40 -14.94
C SER A 59 -6.88 2.16 -15.81
N ASP A 60 -8.09 1.91 -16.30
CA ASP A 60 -8.34 0.83 -17.26
C ASP A 60 -8.03 1.23 -18.73
N GLY A 61 -7.61 2.48 -18.95
CA GLY A 61 -7.33 3.04 -20.26
C GLY A 61 -8.57 3.36 -21.12
N LYS A 62 -9.77 3.14 -20.58
CA LYS A 62 -11.08 3.35 -21.24
C LYS A 62 -11.92 4.43 -20.55
N GLY A 63 -11.33 5.16 -19.61
CA GLY A 63 -12.00 6.20 -18.81
C GLY A 63 -12.60 5.68 -17.51
N GLY A 64 -12.35 4.42 -17.16
CA GLY A 64 -12.65 3.82 -15.87
C GLY A 64 -11.38 3.55 -15.05
N PHE A 65 -11.57 2.86 -13.93
CA PHE A 65 -10.48 2.44 -13.06
C PHE A 65 -10.83 1.11 -12.39
N PHE A 66 -9.79 0.42 -11.94
CA PHE A 66 -9.90 -0.78 -11.13
C PHE A 66 -8.97 -0.67 -9.92
N MET A 67 -9.15 -1.58 -8.97
CA MET A 67 -8.24 -1.77 -7.86
C MET A 67 -7.56 -3.13 -7.96
N ARG A 68 -6.23 -3.16 -7.90
CA ARG A 68 -5.49 -4.39 -7.62
C ARG A 68 -5.19 -4.47 -6.13
N PHE A 69 -5.57 -5.58 -5.51
CA PHE A 69 -5.33 -5.88 -4.12
C PHE A 69 -4.29 -6.98 -4.00
N VAL A 70 -3.23 -6.73 -3.25
CA VAL A 70 -2.21 -7.73 -2.94
C VAL A 70 -2.02 -7.82 -1.44
N ALA A 71 -1.93 -9.03 -0.91
CA ALA A 71 -1.56 -9.25 0.48
C ALA A 71 -0.52 -10.36 0.60
N GLY A 72 0.38 -10.24 1.57
CA GLY A 72 1.43 -11.23 1.76
C GLY A 72 2.31 -10.91 2.96
N ARG A 73 3.10 -11.90 3.40
CA ARG A 73 4.14 -11.70 4.41
C ARG A 73 5.35 -11.04 3.77
N PHE A 74 6.06 -10.20 4.52
CA PHE A 74 7.28 -9.57 4.01
C PHE A 74 8.35 -10.58 3.61
N PHE A 75 8.40 -11.73 4.29
CA PHE A 75 9.43 -12.76 4.10
C PHE A 75 8.93 -14.02 3.35
N SER A 76 7.79 -13.97 2.67
CA SER A 76 7.29 -15.08 1.85
C SER A 76 7.53 -14.86 0.36
N GLY A 77 7.89 -15.94 -0.35
CA GLY A 77 8.13 -15.90 -1.80
C GLY A 77 6.87 -15.80 -2.67
N ALA A 78 5.67 -15.89 -2.09
CA ALA A 78 4.39 -15.79 -2.79
C ALA A 78 3.43 -14.85 -2.05
N HIS A 79 2.54 -14.21 -2.81
CA HIS A 79 1.42 -13.46 -2.27
C HIS A 79 0.39 -14.41 -1.64
N ALA A 80 -0.18 -14.00 -0.51
CA ALA A 80 -1.33 -14.66 0.11
C ALA A 80 -2.64 -14.33 -0.64
N ALA A 81 -2.70 -13.16 -1.29
CA ALA A 81 -3.78 -12.76 -2.17
C ALA A 81 -3.27 -11.83 -3.28
N ASP A 82 -3.83 -11.94 -4.48
CA ASP A 82 -3.63 -11.05 -5.63
C ASP A 82 -4.92 -11.03 -6.46
N ASP A 83 -5.73 -9.99 -6.26
CA ASP A 83 -7.06 -9.85 -6.85
C ASP A 83 -7.19 -8.54 -7.63
N VAL A 84 -7.97 -8.57 -8.71
CA VAL A 84 -8.38 -7.38 -9.45
C VAL A 84 -9.87 -7.16 -9.21
N ILE A 85 -10.23 -5.97 -8.73
CA ILE A 85 -11.56 -5.59 -8.28
C ILE A 85 -12.02 -4.39 -9.10
N ASP A 86 -13.18 -4.52 -9.75
CA ASP A 86 -13.80 -3.42 -10.48
C ASP A 86 -14.26 -2.29 -9.54
N ALA A 87 -14.39 -1.07 -10.05
CA ALA A 87 -14.77 0.11 -9.27
C ALA A 87 -16.02 -0.10 -8.37
N GLY A 88 -17.03 -0.82 -8.86
CA GLY A 88 -18.26 -1.12 -8.10
C GLY A 88 -18.10 -2.15 -6.98
N GLY A 89 -17.01 -2.92 -6.98
CA GLY A 89 -16.70 -3.95 -5.99
C GLY A 89 -15.75 -3.49 -4.89
N ILE A 90 -15.25 -2.24 -4.94
CA ILE A 90 -14.29 -1.73 -3.97
C ILE A 90 -14.95 -1.54 -2.60
N PRO A 91 -14.44 -2.17 -1.52
CA PRO A 91 -15.01 -2.05 -0.17
C PRO A 91 -14.95 -0.62 0.38
N GLU A 92 -15.93 -0.21 1.18
CA GLU A 92 -16.01 1.14 1.77
C GLU A 92 -14.78 1.49 2.63
N ARG A 93 -14.24 0.52 3.38
CA ARG A 93 -13.03 0.71 4.19
C ARG A 93 -11.79 1.12 3.37
N VAL A 94 -11.74 0.75 2.09
CA VAL A 94 -10.66 1.18 1.19
C VAL A 94 -10.80 2.66 0.85
N ARG A 95 -12.02 3.20 0.83
CA ARG A 95 -12.29 4.61 0.52
C ARG A 95 -11.82 5.56 1.63
N GLU A 96 -11.63 5.03 2.83
CA GLU A 96 -11.06 5.75 3.97
C GLU A 96 -9.53 5.84 3.90
N LEU A 97 -8.88 5.11 2.98
CA LEU A 97 -7.43 5.09 2.85
C LEU A 97 -6.90 6.35 2.13
N ARG A 98 -5.63 6.66 2.41
CA ARG A 98 -4.87 7.75 1.80
C ARG A 98 -3.88 7.16 0.80
N PHE A 99 -4.00 7.55 -0.46
CA PHE A 99 -3.26 6.97 -1.59
C PHE A 99 -2.14 7.88 -2.06
N LEU A 100 -0.96 7.33 -2.33
CA LEU A 100 0.14 8.06 -2.92
C LEU A 100 0.16 7.83 -4.45
N PRO A 101 0.29 8.88 -5.27
CA PRO A 101 0.49 8.72 -6.71
C PRO A 101 1.67 7.80 -7.03
N THR A 102 1.56 6.97 -8.06
CA THR A 102 2.60 6.01 -8.48
C THR A 102 2.42 5.61 -9.95
N ARG A 103 3.16 4.58 -10.37
CA ARG A 103 3.02 3.91 -11.66
C ARG A 103 2.49 2.50 -11.48
N TYR A 104 1.84 1.99 -12.52
CA TYR A 104 1.35 0.62 -12.57
C TYR A 104 2.11 -0.14 -13.66
N GLU A 105 2.77 -1.23 -13.27
CA GLU A 105 3.43 -2.15 -14.19
C GLU A 105 3.04 -3.58 -13.77
N ASP A 106 2.38 -4.34 -14.66
CA ASP A 106 1.84 -5.66 -14.33
C ASP A 106 2.90 -6.64 -13.81
N GLY A 107 4.13 -6.54 -14.30
CA GLY A 107 5.25 -7.38 -13.88
C GLY A 107 5.70 -7.15 -12.43
N TRP A 108 5.30 -6.06 -11.77
CA TRP A 108 5.68 -5.82 -10.37
C TRP A 108 4.91 -6.70 -9.40
N PHE A 109 3.71 -7.12 -9.78
CA PHE A 109 2.83 -7.91 -8.92
C PHE A 109 3.20 -9.40 -8.90
N THR A 110 4.28 -9.79 -9.58
CA THR A 110 4.92 -11.09 -9.40
C THR A 110 6.09 -11.04 -8.42
N ASP A 111 6.52 -9.85 -7.99
CA ASP A 111 7.60 -9.68 -7.02
C ASP A 111 7.15 -10.01 -5.60
N GLN A 112 8.10 -10.17 -4.69
CA GLN A 112 7.80 -10.23 -3.25
C GLN A 112 7.18 -8.91 -2.77
N ILE A 113 6.29 -8.97 -1.78
CA ILE A 113 5.53 -7.80 -1.33
C ILE A 113 6.40 -6.62 -0.90
N GLN A 114 7.54 -6.89 -0.26
CA GLN A 114 8.52 -5.85 0.12
C GLN A 114 9.12 -5.15 -1.11
N VAL A 115 9.42 -5.91 -2.17
CA VAL A 115 9.95 -5.38 -3.44
C VAL A 115 8.87 -4.60 -4.18
N LEU A 116 7.63 -5.12 -4.21
CA LEU A 116 6.49 -4.41 -4.77
C LEU A 116 6.28 -3.05 -4.10
N ILE A 117 6.27 -3.00 -2.77
CA ILE A 117 6.13 -1.75 -2.00
C ILE A 117 7.28 -0.78 -2.34
N GLY A 118 8.53 -1.27 -2.39
CA GLY A 118 9.69 -0.48 -2.77
C GLY A 118 9.59 0.15 -4.16
N LYS A 119 9.09 -0.62 -5.15
CA LYS A 119 8.86 -0.14 -6.53
C LYS A 119 7.74 0.90 -6.59
N LEU A 120 6.62 0.65 -5.92
CA LEU A 120 5.49 1.59 -5.85
C LEU A 120 5.89 2.91 -5.19
N MET A 121 6.64 2.85 -4.08
CA MET A 121 7.20 4.02 -3.41
C MET A 121 8.19 4.77 -4.30
N SER A 122 9.16 4.07 -4.89
CA SER A 122 10.14 4.70 -5.79
C SER A 122 9.48 5.40 -6.98
N ALA A 123 8.44 4.79 -7.54
CA ALA A 123 7.68 5.34 -8.65
C ALA A 123 6.79 6.54 -8.28
N SER A 124 6.57 6.80 -6.99
CA SER A 124 5.83 7.98 -6.54
C SER A 124 6.63 9.28 -6.64
N GLY A 125 7.94 9.19 -6.86
CA GLY A 125 8.84 10.36 -6.82
C GLY A 125 9.05 10.94 -5.40
N ALA A 126 8.32 10.44 -4.39
CA ALA A 126 8.61 10.70 -3.00
C ALA A 126 9.73 9.76 -2.55
N ALA A 127 10.96 10.24 -2.56
CA ALA A 127 12.04 9.59 -1.81
C ALA A 127 11.62 9.60 -0.33
N ALA A 128 11.15 8.47 0.20
CA ALA A 128 10.80 8.36 1.60
C ALA A 128 12.09 8.53 2.42
N PRO A 129 12.20 9.54 3.30
CA PRO A 129 13.42 9.77 4.12
C PRO A 129 13.74 8.62 5.09
N HIS A 130 12.86 7.61 5.20
CA HIS A 130 12.92 6.52 6.17
C HIS A 130 12.67 5.14 5.56
N MET A 131 13.03 4.91 4.29
CA MET A 131 12.92 3.56 3.72
C MET A 131 14.05 2.66 4.27
N PRO A 132 13.76 1.53 4.93
CA PRO A 132 14.74 0.47 5.10
C PRO A 132 15.12 -0.10 3.74
N ASP A 133 16.41 -0.36 3.52
CA ASP A 133 16.92 -0.93 2.27
C ASP A 133 16.52 -2.42 2.17
N TYR A 134 15.29 -2.67 1.72
CA TYR A 134 14.75 -4.02 1.52
C TYR A 134 15.38 -4.75 0.33
N GLU A 135 16.10 -4.04 -0.54
CA GLU A 135 16.83 -4.62 -1.66
C GLU A 135 18.10 -5.34 -1.16
N ASN A 136 18.73 -4.83 -0.09
CA ASN A 136 19.92 -5.41 0.54
C ASN A 136 19.66 -6.09 1.89
N ALA A 137 18.41 -6.14 2.35
CA ALA A 137 18.08 -6.76 3.64
C ALA A 137 18.35 -8.28 3.62
N PRO A 138 19.03 -8.83 4.65
CA PRO A 138 19.35 -10.25 4.69
C PRO A 138 18.08 -11.10 4.74
N GLN A 139 17.88 -11.94 3.71
CA GLN A 139 16.77 -12.88 3.62
C GLN A 139 16.87 -13.92 4.75
N LYS A 140 16.03 -13.81 5.77
CA LYS A 140 15.81 -14.90 6.74
C LYS A 140 14.61 -15.72 6.26
N HIS A 141 14.87 -16.92 5.77
CA HIS A 141 13.84 -17.88 5.38
C HIS A 141 12.97 -18.25 6.59
N ALA A 142 11.71 -17.83 6.61
CA ALA A 142 10.71 -18.36 7.53
C ALA A 142 9.97 -19.52 6.84
N ALA A 143 9.90 -20.66 7.53
CA ALA A 143 9.43 -21.93 7.02
C ALA A 143 7.95 -21.89 6.59
N ALA A 144 7.67 -22.71 5.58
CA ALA A 144 6.35 -22.97 5.04
C ALA A 144 5.37 -23.48 6.11
N GLU A 145 4.08 -23.25 5.89
CA GLU A 145 2.92 -23.65 6.70
C GLU A 145 2.43 -22.65 7.75
N VAL A 146 1.85 -21.53 7.32
CA VAL A 146 0.69 -20.96 8.04
C VAL A 146 -0.31 -20.41 7.02
N VAL A 147 -1.53 -20.95 7.05
CA VAL A 147 -2.68 -20.53 6.23
C VAL A 147 -3.24 -19.23 6.80
N PHE A 148 -3.42 -18.22 5.96
CA PHE A 148 -4.04 -16.94 6.33
C PHE A 148 -5.56 -17.09 6.45
N PRO A 149 -6.19 -16.79 7.60
CA PRO A 149 -7.63 -16.87 7.72
C PRO A 149 -8.32 -15.72 6.95
N MET A 150 -9.25 -16.09 6.07
CA MET A 150 -10.18 -15.22 5.31
C MET A 150 -11.23 -14.50 6.19
N THR A 151 -11.03 -14.42 7.52
CA THR A 151 -12.04 -14.00 8.49
C THR A 151 -12.43 -12.53 8.44
N PHE A 152 -11.80 -11.71 7.59
CA PHE A 152 -12.26 -10.34 7.36
C PHE A 152 -13.51 -10.24 6.45
N ILE A 153 -13.95 -11.34 5.81
CA ILE A 153 -15.02 -11.33 4.79
C ILE A 153 -16.40 -11.83 5.31
N SER A 154 -16.53 -12.39 6.51
CA SER A 154 -17.84 -12.91 6.97
C SER A 154 -18.31 -12.36 8.31
N GLY A 155 -19.19 -11.36 8.23
CA GLY A 155 -20.41 -11.32 9.03
C GLY A 155 -20.29 -10.91 10.50
N ALA A 156 -20.41 -9.60 10.75
CA ALA A 156 -21.08 -9.15 11.95
C ALA A 156 -22.49 -9.78 12.00
N LYS A 157 -22.75 -10.69 12.93
CA LYS A 157 -24.12 -11.02 13.35
C LYS A 157 -24.21 -11.34 14.84
N LYS A 158 -24.77 -10.37 15.56
CA LYS A 158 -25.45 -10.35 16.87
C LYS A 158 -25.56 -11.67 17.66
N HIS A 159 -25.28 -11.59 18.95
CA HIS A 159 -26.33 -11.54 19.98
C HIS A 159 -25.88 -10.79 21.23
#